data_AF-A0A7Y2B8T1-F1
#
_entry.id   AF-A0A7Y2B8T1-F1
#
_cell.length_a   1.000
_cell.length_b   1.000
_cell.length_c   1.000
_cell.angle_alpha   90.00
_cell.angle_beta   90.00
_cell.angle_gamma   90.00
#
_symmetry.space_group_name_H-M   'P 1'
#
loop_
_entity.id
_entity.type
_entity.pdbx_description
1 polymer ?
#
loop_
_entity_poly.entity_id
_entity_poly.type
_entity_poly.pdbx_seq_one_letter_code
_entity_poly.pdbx_strand_id
1 'polypeptide(L)'
;MKRIYTLLTLFIGIGCLGLNAQERFLDEVFDEVEVTTDVIYGVNTTVLPVLLGAQPAFRPLNMNLMEPVGDTFDIRPVIILLHTGNFLPQLLNGNNNGTIEDPYIVSLGERLAKMGYLVAIADYRLGWNPIATSQQERTETLINAAYRGLQDINTCARYFRASADAGNPHKADGSRITVWGVGTGGYIAYGAATLDQWFDIVLPKFIGADKDGNGTPDPMVIEPINGDPFATTLGLNPLNGDTLCLPNHVGYSSEFQLCVNMGGALGDTSWVDASDPPMISYHVPT
;
A
#
# COMPACT_ATOMS: atom_id res chain seq x y z
N MET A 1 13.76 -65.61 -13.01
CA MET A 1 12.44 -64.97 -13.21
C MET A 1 12.01 -64.07 -12.05
N LYS A 2 12.09 -64.48 -10.77
CA LYS A 2 11.66 -63.62 -9.64
C LYS A 2 12.35 -62.23 -9.55
N ARG A 3 13.62 -62.11 -9.93
CA ARG A 3 14.37 -60.84 -9.92
C ARG A 3 13.94 -59.82 -11.00
N ILE A 4 13.38 -60.29 -12.12
CA ILE A 4 12.87 -59.42 -13.20
C ILE A 4 11.56 -58.74 -12.77
N TYR A 5 10.68 -59.48 -12.10
CA TYR A 5 9.44 -58.92 -11.57
C TYR A 5 9.68 -57.89 -10.47
N THR A 6 10.71 -58.08 -9.62
CA THR A 6 11.11 -57.09 -8.59
C THR A 6 11.68 -55.80 -9.18
N LEU A 7 12.44 -55.90 -10.29
CA LEU A 7 12.97 -54.72 -11.00
C LEU A 7 11.86 -53.95 -11.73
N LEU A 8 10.85 -54.65 -12.28
CA LEU A 8 9.69 -54.02 -12.91
C LEU A 8 8.78 -53.29 -11.91
N THR A 9 8.53 -53.87 -10.73
CA THR A 9 7.75 -53.15 -9.69
C THR A 9 8.48 -51.94 -9.12
N LEU A 10 9.81 -51.97 -9.04
CA LEU A 10 10.59 -50.79 -8.63
C LEU A 10 10.53 -49.67 -9.69
N PHE A 11 10.58 -50.02 -10.98
CA PHE A 11 10.48 -49.05 -12.08
C PHE A 11 9.09 -48.42 -12.20
N ILE A 12 8.03 -49.21 -11.99
CA ILE A 12 6.63 -48.71 -11.98
C ILE A 12 6.36 -47.86 -10.72
N GLY A 13 6.97 -48.19 -9.58
CA GLY A 13 6.87 -47.39 -8.35
C GLY A 13 7.55 -46.02 -8.46
N ILE A 14 8.65 -45.91 -9.21
CA ILE A 14 9.34 -44.64 -9.47
C ILE A 14 8.58 -43.78 -10.49
N GLY A 15 7.89 -44.40 -11.47
CA GLY A 15 7.10 -43.70 -12.48
C GLY A 15 5.81 -43.03 -11.97
N CYS A 16 5.39 -43.30 -10.73
CA CYS A 16 4.22 -42.68 -10.09
C CYS A 16 4.57 -41.54 -9.12
N LEU A 17 5.86 -41.25 -8.93
CA LEU A 17 6.28 -40.02 -8.27
C LEU A 17 6.19 -38.91 -9.30
N GLY A 18 5.03 -38.28 -9.41
CA GLY A 18 4.93 -37.01 -10.12
C GLY A 18 5.92 -36.04 -9.50
N LEU A 19 6.97 -35.69 -10.25
CA LEU A 19 7.75 -34.49 -9.96
C LEU A 19 6.77 -33.33 -10.10
N ASN A 20 6.17 -32.89 -8.99
CA ASN A 20 5.54 -31.58 -8.96
C ASN A 20 6.68 -30.59 -9.12
N ALA A 21 6.87 -30.10 -10.33
CA ALA A 21 7.71 -28.94 -10.56
C ALA A 21 7.07 -27.79 -9.77
N GLN A 22 7.85 -27.16 -8.89
CA GLN A 22 7.38 -25.97 -8.19
C GLN A 22 7.01 -24.91 -9.23
N GLU A 23 5.86 -24.28 -9.07
CA GLU A 23 5.35 -23.27 -9.98
C GLU A 23 5.70 -21.87 -9.42
N ARG A 24 6.57 -21.14 -10.13
CA ARG A 24 6.91 -19.76 -9.77
C ARG A 24 5.62 -18.93 -9.65
N PHE A 25 5.62 -17.99 -8.70
CA PHE A 25 4.51 -17.13 -8.31
C PHE A 25 3.39 -17.84 -7.52
N LEU A 26 3.47 -19.17 -7.36
CA LEU A 26 2.58 -19.96 -6.52
C LEU A 26 3.33 -20.65 -5.37
N ASP A 27 4.51 -21.21 -5.67
CA ASP A 27 5.37 -21.93 -4.73
C ASP A 27 6.64 -21.14 -4.40
N GLU A 28 7.19 -21.34 -3.21
CA GLU A 28 8.50 -20.80 -2.81
C GLU A 28 9.61 -21.57 -3.58
N VAL A 29 10.16 -20.94 -4.61
CA VAL A 29 11.17 -21.50 -5.54
C VAL A 29 12.59 -20.95 -5.32
N PHE A 30 12.73 -19.95 -4.45
CA PHE A 30 14.00 -19.37 -4.04
C PHE A 30 14.23 -19.57 -2.54
N ASP A 31 15.48 -19.82 -2.17
CA ASP A 31 15.86 -20.04 -0.77
C ASP A 31 16.13 -18.73 -0.02
N GLU A 32 16.61 -17.71 -0.72
CA GLU A 32 17.14 -16.46 -0.18
C GLU A 32 16.49 -15.22 -0.82
N VAL A 33 16.39 -14.16 -0.03
CA VAL A 33 15.84 -12.85 -0.42
C VAL A 33 16.86 -11.78 -0.09
N GLU A 34 17.11 -10.89 -1.03
CA GLU A 34 17.87 -9.66 -0.82
C GLU A 34 16.93 -8.53 -0.44
N VAL A 35 17.31 -7.73 0.56
CA VAL A 35 16.53 -6.59 1.04
C VAL A 35 17.31 -5.30 0.79
N THR A 36 16.75 -4.43 -0.05
CA THR A 36 17.24 -3.04 -0.20
C THR A 36 16.36 -2.12 0.64
N THR A 37 16.95 -1.53 1.68
CA THR A 37 16.24 -0.66 2.61
C THR A 37 16.22 0.80 2.13
N ASP A 38 15.24 1.57 2.62
CA ASP A 38 15.15 3.02 2.43
C ASP A 38 15.18 3.48 0.96
N VAL A 39 14.54 2.72 0.08
CA VAL A 39 14.33 3.15 -1.31
C VAL A 39 13.28 4.26 -1.33
N ILE A 40 13.69 5.46 -1.75
CA ILE A 40 12.79 6.62 -1.80
C ILE A 40 11.92 6.55 -3.05
N TYR A 41 10.61 6.44 -2.86
CA TYR A 41 9.64 6.46 -3.96
C TYR A 41 8.98 7.83 -4.15
N GLY A 42 9.18 8.78 -3.24
CA GLY A 42 8.65 10.14 -3.37
C GLY A 42 9.00 11.05 -2.19
N VAL A 43 8.47 12.27 -2.20
CA VAL A 43 8.57 13.22 -1.08
C VAL A 43 7.23 13.89 -0.86
N ASN A 44 6.81 14.03 0.40
CA ASN A 44 5.56 14.69 0.72
C ASN A 44 5.58 15.29 2.14
N THR A 45 4.54 16.04 2.51
CA THR A 45 4.49 16.71 3.82
C THR A 45 3.83 15.84 4.87
N THR A 46 4.51 15.64 5.99
CA THR A 46 3.95 14.99 7.19
C THR A 46 3.35 16.01 8.15
N VAL A 47 2.24 15.62 8.78
CA VAL A 47 1.55 16.39 9.82
C VAL A 47 1.83 15.86 11.22
N LEU A 48 2.65 14.82 11.38
CA LEU A 48 3.03 14.30 12.70
C LEU A 48 3.60 15.37 13.65
N PRO A 49 4.48 16.30 13.21
CA PRO A 49 4.99 17.33 14.11
C PRO A 49 3.89 18.26 14.66
N VAL A 50 2.79 18.44 13.93
CA VAL A 50 1.63 19.25 14.36
C VAL A 50 0.98 18.67 15.62
N LEU A 51 0.99 17.34 15.78
CA LEU A 51 0.49 16.67 16.97
C LEU A 51 1.30 17.02 18.24
N LEU A 52 2.52 17.53 18.06
CA LEU A 52 3.43 17.97 19.13
C LEU A 52 3.57 19.51 19.17
N GLY A 53 2.72 20.25 18.46
CA GLY A 53 2.73 21.71 18.42
C GLY A 53 3.80 22.33 17.51
N ALA A 54 4.40 21.55 16.61
CA ALA A 54 5.35 22.04 15.61
C ALA A 54 4.67 22.23 14.23
N GLN A 55 5.39 22.81 13.26
CA GLN A 55 4.89 22.99 11.90
C GLN A 55 4.99 21.68 11.08
N PRO A 56 4.15 21.50 10.04
CA PRO A 56 4.32 20.42 9.07
C PRO A 56 5.75 20.42 8.49
N ALA A 57 6.22 19.25 8.09
CA ALA A 57 7.58 19.10 7.56
C ALA A 57 7.61 18.19 6.33
N PHE A 58 8.52 18.45 5.40
CA PHE A 58 8.80 17.51 4.33
C PHE A 58 9.40 16.23 4.90
N ARG A 59 8.91 15.09 4.43
CA ARG A 59 9.51 13.78 4.67
C ARG A 59 9.68 13.03 3.35
N PRO A 60 10.75 12.23 3.22
CA PRO A 60 10.79 11.22 2.19
C PRO A 60 9.67 10.19 2.40
N LEU A 61 9.19 9.65 1.30
CA LEU A 61 8.35 8.45 1.28
C LEU A 61 9.23 7.29 0.84
N ASN A 62 9.41 6.31 1.72
CA ASN A 62 10.38 5.24 1.59
C ASN A 62 9.72 3.86 1.65
N MET A 63 10.40 2.87 1.08
CA MET A 63 10.00 1.48 1.12
C MET A 63 11.23 0.58 1.27
N ASN A 64 11.02 -0.62 1.78
CA ASN A 64 12.00 -1.70 1.70
C ASN A 64 11.63 -2.60 0.52
N LEU A 65 12.57 -2.82 -0.40
CA LEU A 65 12.41 -3.72 -1.52
C LEU A 65 12.98 -5.09 -1.18
N MET A 66 12.23 -6.14 -1.50
CA MET A 66 12.62 -7.53 -1.33
C MET A 66 12.59 -8.22 -2.69
N GLU A 67 13.71 -8.83 -3.07
CA GLU A 67 13.82 -9.57 -4.31
C GLU A 67 14.53 -10.92 -4.12
N PRO A 68 14.15 -11.96 -4.89
CA PRO A 68 14.79 -13.27 -4.81
C PRO A 68 16.25 -13.24 -5.29
N VAL A 69 17.15 -13.84 -4.50
CA VAL A 69 18.56 -14.00 -4.88
C VAL A 69 18.71 -15.05 -5.97
N GLY A 70 19.55 -14.77 -6.97
CA GLY A 70 19.84 -15.68 -8.08
C GLY A 70 18.73 -15.74 -9.14
N ASP A 71 17.73 -14.88 -9.04
CA ASP A 71 16.65 -14.81 -10.03
C ASP A 71 17.10 -14.15 -11.34
N THR A 72 16.95 -14.90 -12.42
CA THR A 72 17.29 -14.48 -13.79
C THR A 72 16.11 -13.88 -14.55
N PHE A 73 14.93 -13.78 -13.94
CA PHE A 73 13.76 -13.18 -14.59
C PHE A 73 13.98 -11.68 -14.85
N ASP A 74 13.56 -11.22 -16.04
CA ASP A 74 13.88 -9.87 -16.51
C ASP A 74 12.98 -8.79 -15.89
N ILE A 75 11.70 -9.09 -15.68
CA ILE A 75 10.70 -8.17 -15.12
C ILE A 75 9.73 -8.91 -14.19
N ARG A 76 9.57 -8.44 -12.96
CA ARG A 76 8.80 -9.12 -11.90
C ARG A 76 7.51 -8.37 -11.60
N PRO A 77 6.36 -9.07 -11.49
CA PRO A 77 5.16 -8.47 -10.92
C PRO A 77 5.47 -7.89 -9.54
N VAL A 78 4.93 -6.71 -9.27
CA VAL A 78 5.18 -5.94 -8.05
C VAL A 78 4.05 -6.18 -7.06
N ILE A 79 4.40 -6.42 -5.78
CA ILE A 79 3.46 -6.40 -4.67
C ILE A 79 3.85 -5.28 -3.72
N ILE A 80 3.01 -4.26 -3.62
CA ILE A 80 3.15 -3.19 -2.62
C ILE A 80 2.43 -3.65 -1.35
N LEU A 81 3.20 -3.97 -0.31
CA LEU A 81 2.72 -4.37 1.01
C LEU A 81 2.62 -3.16 1.94
N LEU A 82 1.46 -3.03 2.61
CA LEU A 82 1.17 -1.92 3.51
C LEU A 82 0.91 -2.43 4.94
N HIS A 83 1.68 -1.91 5.88
CA HIS A 83 1.58 -2.28 7.30
C HIS A 83 0.32 -1.69 7.95
N THR A 84 -0.13 -2.33 9.03
CA THR A 84 -1.10 -1.72 9.97
C THR A 84 -0.43 -0.61 10.77
N GLY A 85 -1.19 0.17 11.55
CA GLY A 85 -0.58 1.12 12.48
C GLY A 85 -1.44 2.28 12.95
N ASN A 86 -2.74 2.27 12.66
CA ASN A 86 -3.70 3.31 13.04
C ASN A 86 -3.26 4.73 12.63
N PHE A 87 -2.50 4.83 11.53
CA PHE A 87 -1.90 6.07 11.05
C PHE A 87 -1.12 6.85 12.13
N LEU A 88 -0.52 6.16 13.10
CA LEU A 88 0.29 6.78 14.15
C LEU A 88 1.60 5.98 14.30
N PRO A 89 2.68 6.62 14.77
CA PRO A 89 3.91 5.90 15.08
C PRO A 89 3.64 4.72 16.03
N GLN A 90 4.44 3.66 15.90
CA GLN A 90 4.40 2.53 16.82
C GLN A 90 4.41 3.01 18.29
N LEU A 91 3.71 2.30 19.17
CA LEU A 91 3.42 2.67 20.56
C LEU A 91 2.41 3.82 20.72
N LEU A 92 2.53 4.92 19.97
CA LEU A 92 1.52 5.99 19.96
C LEU A 92 0.20 5.53 19.35
N ASN A 93 0.25 4.56 18.45
CA ASN A 93 -0.91 3.91 17.88
C ASN A 93 -1.61 2.90 18.80
N GLY A 94 -1.13 2.74 20.04
CA GLY A 94 -1.67 1.79 21.01
C GLY A 94 -1.28 0.33 20.78
N ASN A 95 -0.35 0.06 19.85
CA ASN A 95 0.10 -1.29 19.48
C ASN A 95 1.64 -1.38 19.48
N ASN A 96 2.15 -2.62 19.49
CA ASN A 96 3.58 -2.93 19.36
C ASN A 96 4.00 -3.16 17.90
N ASN A 97 3.11 -2.90 16.95
CA ASN A 97 3.33 -2.96 15.51
C ASN A 97 2.90 -1.62 14.91
N GLY A 98 3.29 -1.32 13.68
CA GLY A 98 3.05 -0.05 13.03
C GLY A 98 4.09 0.36 12.00
N THR A 99 4.97 -0.53 11.56
CA THR A 99 6.14 -0.17 10.75
C THR A 99 6.41 -1.16 9.62
N ILE A 100 7.21 -0.73 8.65
CA ILE A 100 7.72 -1.57 7.55
C ILE A 100 8.69 -2.68 8.02
N GLU A 101 9.14 -2.62 9.27
CA GLU A 101 10.07 -3.59 9.87
C GLU A 101 9.36 -4.63 10.75
N ASP A 102 8.03 -4.54 10.88
CA ASP A 102 7.30 -5.47 11.73
C ASP A 102 7.48 -6.93 11.25
N PRO A 103 7.81 -7.89 12.13
CA PRO A 103 8.13 -9.25 11.71
C PRO A 103 7.04 -9.95 10.88
N TYR A 104 5.76 -9.62 11.11
CA TYR A 104 4.67 -10.24 10.35
C TYR A 104 4.65 -9.81 8.88
N ILE A 105 4.94 -8.53 8.59
CA ILE A 105 4.90 -8.02 7.22
C ILE A 105 6.19 -8.34 6.49
N VAL A 106 7.32 -8.33 7.20
CA VAL A 106 8.61 -8.81 6.69
C VAL A 106 8.51 -10.28 6.30
N SER A 107 7.97 -11.13 7.18
CA SER A 107 7.79 -12.56 6.88
C SER A 107 6.85 -12.80 5.70
N LEU A 108 5.75 -12.04 5.59
CA LEU A 108 4.87 -12.11 4.43
C LEU A 108 5.60 -11.70 3.14
N GLY A 109 6.36 -10.61 3.19
CA GLY A 109 7.12 -10.11 2.05
C GLY A 109 8.22 -11.07 1.59
N GLU A 110 8.94 -11.68 2.53
CA GLU A 110 9.95 -12.70 2.23
C GLU A 110 9.35 -13.90 1.51
N ARG A 111 8.20 -14.41 1.97
CA ARG A 111 7.52 -15.54 1.33
C ARG A 111 7.10 -15.22 -0.11
N LEU A 112 6.56 -14.02 -0.32
CA LEU A 112 6.19 -13.54 -1.67
C LEU A 112 7.44 -13.34 -2.55
N ALA A 113 8.51 -12.76 -2.02
CA ALA A 113 9.77 -12.62 -2.77
C ALA A 113 10.35 -13.99 -3.14
N LYS A 114 10.28 -14.99 -2.25
CA LYS A 114 10.67 -16.39 -2.52
C LYS A 114 9.81 -17.10 -3.55
N MET A 115 8.59 -16.61 -3.82
CA MET A 115 7.77 -17.07 -4.95
C MET A 115 8.17 -16.41 -6.27
N GLY A 116 9.01 -15.37 -6.26
CA GLY A 116 9.54 -14.70 -7.45
C GLY A 116 9.02 -13.27 -7.67
N TYR A 117 8.21 -12.73 -6.76
CA TYR A 117 7.70 -11.35 -6.86
C TYR A 117 8.76 -10.31 -6.48
N LEU A 118 8.66 -9.10 -7.04
CA LEU A 118 9.29 -7.93 -6.44
C LEU A 118 8.35 -7.41 -5.36
N VAL A 119 8.78 -7.40 -4.10
CA VAL A 119 7.92 -6.96 -2.99
C VAL A 119 8.43 -5.64 -2.44
N ALA A 120 7.52 -4.69 -2.29
CA ALA A 120 7.79 -3.36 -1.75
C ALA A 120 6.99 -3.16 -0.47
N ILE A 121 7.65 -3.21 0.68
CA ILE A 121 7.01 -2.86 1.96
C ILE A 121 7.09 -1.34 2.10
N ALA A 122 6.01 -0.65 1.74
CA ALA A 122 5.99 0.80 1.67
C ALA A 122 5.54 1.44 2.98
N ASP A 123 6.31 2.41 3.47
CA ASP A 123 5.86 3.35 4.51
C ASP A 123 5.02 4.45 3.87
N TYR A 124 4.11 5.04 4.63
CA TYR A 124 3.19 6.08 4.17
C TYR A 124 3.02 7.16 5.24
N ARG A 125 2.51 8.33 4.85
CA ARG A 125 2.32 9.44 5.80
C ARG A 125 1.34 9.05 6.89
N LEU A 126 1.82 9.19 8.12
CA LEU A 126 1.04 9.04 9.34
C LEU A 126 0.56 10.41 9.86
N GLY A 127 -0.33 10.37 10.83
CA GLY A 127 -0.73 11.49 11.68
C GLY A 127 -2.22 11.77 11.61
N TRP A 128 -2.89 11.67 12.76
CA TRP A 128 -4.23 12.20 13.03
C TRP A 128 -4.32 12.54 14.52
N ASN A 129 -5.37 13.26 14.96
CA ASN A 129 -5.50 13.69 16.35
C ASN A 129 -6.47 12.78 17.14
N PRO A 130 -6.00 11.71 17.81
CA PRO A 130 -6.87 10.81 18.57
C PRO A 130 -7.39 11.40 19.89
N ILE A 131 -6.76 12.46 20.38
CA ILE A 131 -7.08 13.08 21.68
C ILE A 131 -7.90 14.37 21.55
N ALA A 132 -8.26 14.77 20.32
CA ALA A 132 -9.18 15.87 20.10
C ALA A 132 -10.45 15.68 20.96
N THR A 133 -10.97 16.76 21.53
CA THR A 133 -12.10 16.69 22.46
C THR A 133 -13.40 16.31 21.73
N SER A 134 -13.59 16.82 20.52
CA SER A 134 -14.75 16.52 19.69
C SER A 134 -14.57 15.22 18.90
N GLN A 135 -15.65 14.44 18.76
CA GLN A 135 -15.65 13.27 17.87
C GLN A 135 -15.44 13.68 16.41
N GLN A 136 -15.97 14.83 16.02
CA GLN A 136 -15.88 15.36 14.66
C GLN A 136 -14.44 15.61 14.23
N GLU A 137 -13.62 16.28 15.05
CA GLU A 137 -12.21 16.53 14.75
C GLU A 137 -11.39 15.23 14.70
N ARG A 138 -11.67 14.28 15.60
CA ARG A 138 -11.06 12.94 15.55
C ARG A 138 -11.35 12.25 14.23
N THR A 139 -12.61 12.22 13.81
CA THR A 139 -13.02 11.60 12.54
C THR A 139 -12.38 12.31 11.36
N GLU A 140 -12.44 13.63 11.30
CA GLU A 140 -11.90 14.41 10.19
C GLU A 140 -10.39 14.19 10.01
N THR A 141 -9.63 14.30 11.10
CA THR A 141 -8.17 14.11 11.03
C THR A 141 -7.79 12.67 10.67
N LEU A 142 -8.59 11.67 11.08
CA LEU A 142 -8.40 10.27 10.70
C LEU A 142 -8.69 10.02 9.21
N ILE A 143 -9.79 10.58 8.68
CA ILE A 143 -10.10 10.50 7.24
C ILE A 143 -8.99 11.14 6.40
N ASN A 144 -8.47 12.29 6.85
CA ASN A 144 -7.31 12.93 6.21
C ASN A 144 -6.05 12.05 6.24
N ALA A 145 -5.84 11.26 7.29
CA ALA A 145 -4.70 10.34 7.37
C ALA A 145 -4.84 9.18 6.37
N ALA A 146 -6.04 8.61 6.24
CA ALA A 146 -6.34 7.61 5.22
C ALA A 146 -6.15 8.16 3.80
N TYR A 147 -6.62 9.38 3.53
CA TYR A 147 -6.47 10.05 2.24
C TYR A 147 -5.01 10.33 1.88
N ARG A 148 -4.17 10.72 2.85
CA ARG A 148 -2.72 10.85 2.61
C ARG A 148 -2.06 9.50 2.31
N GLY A 149 -2.48 8.43 3.00
CA GLY A 149 -1.96 7.09 2.76
C GLY A 149 -2.22 6.60 1.34
N LEU A 150 -3.46 6.75 0.83
CA LEU A 150 -3.76 6.34 -0.56
C LEU A 150 -3.04 7.19 -1.61
N GLN A 151 -2.84 8.48 -1.34
CA GLN A 151 -2.03 9.38 -2.18
C GLN A 151 -0.58 8.90 -2.30
N ASP A 152 0.00 8.47 -1.17
CA ASP A 152 1.37 8.00 -1.12
C ASP A 152 1.53 6.66 -1.86
N ILE A 153 0.56 5.77 -1.79
CA ILE A 153 0.64 4.47 -2.50
C ILE A 153 0.34 4.59 -3.99
N ASN A 154 -0.54 5.51 -4.39
CA ASN A 154 -0.64 5.93 -5.79
C ASN A 154 0.71 6.47 -6.31
N THR A 155 1.42 7.25 -5.50
CA THR A 155 2.78 7.72 -5.81
C THR A 155 3.77 6.56 -5.94
N CYS A 156 3.70 5.56 -5.05
CA CYS A 156 4.55 4.37 -5.09
C CYS A 156 4.33 3.54 -6.38
N ALA A 157 3.08 3.36 -6.81
CA ALA A 157 2.76 2.70 -8.08
C ALA A 157 3.35 3.45 -9.29
N ARG A 158 3.23 4.79 -9.31
CA ARG A 158 3.86 5.62 -10.33
C ARG A 158 5.38 5.54 -10.31
N TYR A 159 5.99 5.48 -9.12
CA TYR A 159 7.44 5.34 -8.99
C TYR A 159 7.95 4.10 -9.73
N PHE A 160 7.30 2.94 -9.61
CA PHE A 160 7.75 1.75 -10.32
C PHE A 160 7.71 1.93 -11.83
N ARG A 161 6.65 2.53 -12.37
CA ARG A 161 6.52 2.83 -13.81
C ARG A 161 7.54 3.86 -14.28
N ALA A 162 7.72 4.94 -13.51
CA ALA A 162 8.74 5.96 -13.80
C ALA A 162 10.16 5.37 -13.74
N SER A 163 10.43 4.49 -12.78
CA SER A 163 11.71 3.81 -12.64
C SER A 163 11.96 2.82 -13.77
N ALA A 164 10.91 2.19 -14.31
CA ALA A 164 11.01 1.27 -15.44
C ALA A 164 11.51 2.00 -16.69
N ASP A 165 10.96 3.19 -16.96
CA ASP A 165 11.42 4.06 -18.06
C ASP A 165 12.83 4.63 -17.81
N ALA A 166 13.25 4.73 -16.54
CA ALA A 166 14.59 5.14 -16.12
C ALA A 166 15.58 3.96 -16.04
N GLY A 167 15.42 2.93 -16.88
CA GLY A 167 16.33 1.78 -16.97
C GLY A 167 15.97 0.60 -16.06
N ASN A 168 14.83 0.67 -15.36
CA ASN A 168 14.25 -0.39 -14.54
C ASN A 168 15.22 -1.04 -13.54
N PRO A 169 15.81 -0.25 -12.62
CA PRO A 169 16.85 -0.76 -11.70
C PRO A 169 16.36 -1.91 -10.81
N HIS A 170 15.06 -2.00 -10.55
CA HIS A 170 14.44 -3.01 -9.68
C HIS A 170 13.84 -4.19 -10.46
N LYS A 171 13.96 -4.19 -11.79
CA LYS A 171 13.29 -5.16 -12.68
C LYS A 171 11.78 -5.23 -12.40
N ALA A 172 11.14 -4.10 -12.14
CA ALA A 172 9.71 -4.02 -11.86
C ALA A 172 8.89 -4.16 -13.14
N ASP A 173 7.80 -4.93 -13.10
CA ASP A 173 6.78 -4.91 -14.14
C ASP A 173 5.69 -3.90 -13.78
N GLY A 174 5.79 -2.70 -14.35
CA GLY A 174 4.83 -1.63 -14.15
C GLY A 174 3.41 -1.92 -14.66
N SER A 175 3.20 -2.99 -15.44
CA SER A 175 1.87 -3.41 -15.90
C SER A 175 1.19 -4.39 -14.95
N ARG A 176 1.91 -4.89 -13.93
CA ARG A 176 1.43 -5.88 -12.96
C ARG A 176 1.82 -5.45 -11.54
N ILE A 177 1.06 -4.52 -10.99
CA ILE A 177 1.20 -4.00 -9.63
C ILE A 177 -0.01 -4.41 -8.78
N THR A 178 0.25 -5.15 -7.71
CA THR A 178 -0.74 -5.47 -6.67
C THR A 178 -0.55 -4.53 -5.48
N VAL A 179 -1.65 -4.02 -4.93
CA VAL A 179 -1.64 -3.38 -3.60
C VAL A 179 -2.22 -4.33 -2.57
N TRP A 180 -1.50 -4.56 -1.47
CA TRP A 180 -1.91 -5.48 -0.42
C TRP A 180 -1.73 -4.84 0.94
N GLY A 181 -2.85 -4.56 1.60
CA GLY A 181 -2.88 -3.90 2.88
C GLY A 181 -3.25 -4.80 4.06
N VAL A 182 -2.61 -4.55 5.21
CA VAL A 182 -2.89 -5.21 6.49
C VAL A 182 -3.45 -4.22 7.49
N GLY A 183 -4.61 -4.51 8.09
CA GLY A 183 -5.26 -3.63 9.06
C GLY A 183 -5.46 -2.22 8.50
N THR A 184 -4.76 -1.23 9.06
CA THR A 184 -4.72 0.15 8.52
C THR A 184 -4.28 0.22 7.06
N GLY A 185 -3.27 -0.57 6.67
CA GLY A 185 -2.86 -0.68 5.28
C GLY A 185 -3.99 -1.17 4.37
N GLY A 186 -4.93 -1.94 4.88
CA GLY A 186 -6.11 -2.38 4.14
C GLY A 186 -7.09 -1.25 3.80
N TYR A 187 -7.22 -0.24 4.68
CA TYR A 187 -7.98 0.98 4.37
C TYR A 187 -7.33 1.75 3.22
N ILE A 188 -5.99 1.82 3.22
CA ILE A 188 -5.22 2.46 2.15
C ILE A 188 -5.35 1.68 0.85
N ALA A 189 -5.18 0.36 0.88
CA ALA A 189 -5.27 -0.50 -0.29
C ALA A 189 -6.63 -0.35 -0.97
N TYR A 190 -7.72 -0.45 -0.21
CA TYR A 190 -9.05 -0.22 -0.74
C TYR A 190 -9.26 1.20 -1.24
N GLY A 191 -8.91 2.21 -0.45
CA GLY A 191 -9.05 3.61 -0.88
C GLY A 191 -8.28 3.92 -2.16
N ALA A 192 -7.04 3.44 -2.29
CA ALA A 192 -6.21 3.62 -3.47
C ALA A 192 -6.74 2.85 -4.70
N ALA A 193 -7.44 1.74 -4.49
CA ALA A 193 -7.97 0.90 -5.55
C ALA A 193 -9.38 1.31 -6.03
N THR A 194 -10.08 2.20 -5.31
CA THR A 194 -11.51 2.48 -5.54
C THR A 194 -11.89 3.97 -5.53
N LEU A 195 -11.00 4.88 -5.09
CA LEU A 195 -11.26 6.32 -5.22
C LEU A 195 -10.71 6.84 -6.55
N ASP A 196 -11.61 7.09 -7.49
CA ASP A 196 -11.28 7.52 -8.86
C ASP A 196 -11.23 9.05 -9.00
N GLN A 197 -11.90 9.76 -8.12
CA GLN A 197 -11.94 11.22 -8.14
C GLN A 197 -12.26 11.77 -6.75
N TRP A 198 -11.95 13.04 -6.54
CA TRP A 198 -12.25 13.71 -5.28
C TRP A 198 -13.75 13.67 -4.94
N PHE A 199 -14.65 13.74 -5.93
CA PHE A 199 -16.09 13.72 -5.68
C PHE A 199 -16.59 12.44 -5.00
N ASP A 200 -15.87 11.31 -5.14
CA ASP A 200 -16.28 10.03 -4.54
C ASP A 200 -16.21 10.08 -3.01
N ILE A 201 -15.32 10.91 -2.44
CA ILE A 201 -15.23 11.11 -0.99
C ILE A 201 -16.14 12.23 -0.47
N VAL A 202 -16.84 12.97 -1.34
CA VAL A 202 -17.79 14.02 -0.97
C VAL A 202 -19.17 13.41 -0.69
N LEU A 203 -19.26 12.67 0.41
CA LEU A 203 -20.48 11.97 0.84
C LEU A 203 -21.03 12.55 2.15
N PRO A 204 -22.35 12.43 2.44
CA PRO A 204 -22.94 12.96 3.67
C PRO A 204 -22.24 12.52 4.98
N LYS A 205 -21.65 11.33 5.00
CA LYS A 205 -20.89 10.80 6.15
C LYS A 205 -19.47 11.39 6.30
N PHE A 206 -18.96 12.02 5.25
CA PHE A 206 -17.64 12.66 5.17
C PHE A 206 -17.74 14.18 5.09
N ILE A 207 -18.83 14.73 5.64
CA ILE A 207 -19.00 16.17 5.84
C ILE A 207 -18.64 16.51 7.29
N GLY A 208 -17.69 17.44 7.45
CA GLY A 208 -17.10 17.89 8.71
C GLY A 208 -17.78 19.14 9.26
N ALA A 209 -16.99 20.01 9.90
CA ALA A 209 -17.48 21.28 10.42
C ALA A 209 -17.55 22.33 9.30
N ASP A 210 -18.32 23.39 9.53
CA ASP A 210 -18.28 24.62 8.73
C ASP A 210 -16.99 25.39 9.11
N LYS A 211 -15.98 25.33 8.26
CA LYS A 211 -14.64 25.91 8.49
C LYS A 211 -14.56 27.36 8.04
N ASP A 212 -15.32 27.74 7.02
CA ASP A 212 -15.28 29.09 6.45
C ASP A 212 -16.36 30.02 7.06
N GLY A 213 -17.26 29.47 7.87
CA GLY A 213 -18.32 30.20 8.57
C GLY A 213 -19.45 30.65 7.65
N ASN A 214 -19.60 30.02 6.48
CA ASN A 214 -20.62 30.39 5.50
C ASN A 214 -22.02 29.84 5.85
N GLY A 215 -22.14 29.04 6.92
CA GLY A 215 -23.36 28.37 7.35
C GLY A 215 -23.57 26.97 6.76
N THR A 216 -22.62 26.47 5.97
CA THR A 216 -22.66 25.17 5.30
C THR A 216 -21.48 24.32 5.75
N PRO A 217 -21.71 23.11 6.27
CA PRO A 217 -20.63 22.20 6.62
C PRO A 217 -19.75 21.81 5.41
N ASP A 218 -18.43 21.78 5.61
CA ASP A 218 -17.46 21.46 4.56
C ASP A 218 -17.15 19.96 4.45
N PRO A 219 -16.76 19.45 3.28
CA PRO A 219 -16.15 18.12 3.17
C PRO A 219 -14.94 17.96 4.11
N MET A 220 -14.77 16.76 4.67
CA MET A 220 -13.60 16.43 5.49
C MET A 220 -12.29 16.43 4.68
N VAL A 221 -12.39 16.21 3.37
CA VAL A 221 -11.29 16.35 2.40
C VAL A 221 -11.66 17.44 1.40
N ILE A 222 -10.85 18.48 1.30
CA ILE A 222 -11.06 19.64 0.43
C ILE A 222 -9.95 19.62 -0.63
N GLU A 223 -10.27 19.33 -1.89
CA GLU A 223 -9.27 19.09 -2.95
C GLU A 223 -8.20 20.20 -3.08
N PRO A 224 -8.53 21.52 -3.11
CA PRO A 224 -7.50 22.56 -3.15
C PRO A 224 -6.50 22.54 -1.98
N ILE A 225 -6.91 21.98 -0.85
CA ILE A 225 -6.11 21.90 0.38
C ILE A 225 -5.37 20.56 0.45
N ASN A 226 -6.04 19.48 0.09
CA ASN A 226 -5.56 18.11 0.28
C ASN A 226 -4.89 17.50 -0.96
N GLY A 227 -5.11 18.05 -2.16
CA GLY A 227 -4.79 17.41 -3.43
C GLY A 227 -5.85 16.40 -3.86
N ASP A 228 -5.73 15.91 -5.10
CA ASP A 228 -6.53 14.83 -5.67
C ASP A 228 -6.19 13.46 -5.04
N PRO A 229 -7.04 12.43 -5.19
CA PRO A 229 -6.78 11.10 -4.62
C PRO A 229 -5.50 10.48 -5.16
N PHE A 230 -5.13 10.80 -6.39
CA PHE A 230 -3.93 10.28 -7.03
C PHE A 230 -2.64 10.98 -6.59
N ALA A 231 -2.68 12.10 -5.85
CA ALA A 231 -1.52 12.92 -5.55
C ALA A 231 -0.78 13.44 -6.80
N THR A 232 -1.54 13.84 -7.82
CA THR A 232 -1.02 14.52 -9.02
C THR A 232 -1.27 16.03 -8.99
N THR A 233 -2.09 16.51 -8.05
CA THR A 233 -2.33 17.95 -7.82
C THR A 233 -1.74 18.42 -6.49
N LEU A 234 -1.32 19.69 -6.47
CA LEU A 234 -0.75 20.33 -5.29
C LEU A 234 -1.86 20.67 -4.29
N GLY A 235 -1.72 20.20 -3.04
CA GLY A 235 -2.60 20.59 -1.94
C GLY A 235 -1.96 21.70 -1.11
N LEU A 236 -2.66 22.82 -0.91
CA LEU A 236 -2.15 24.00 -0.19
C LEU A 236 -3.06 24.41 0.97
N ASN A 237 -2.48 24.58 2.15
CA ASN A 237 -3.15 25.22 3.27
C ASN A 237 -3.30 26.73 2.98
N PRO A 238 -4.53 27.27 2.90
CA PRO A 238 -4.76 28.67 2.54
C PRO A 238 -4.32 29.66 3.63
N LEU A 239 -4.13 29.20 4.87
CA LEU A 239 -3.79 30.07 6.00
C LEU A 239 -2.31 30.46 6.04
N ASN A 240 -1.43 29.53 5.66
CA ASN A 240 0.02 29.71 5.80
C ASN A 240 0.81 29.31 4.55
N GLY A 241 0.17 28.74 3.53
CA GLY A 241 0.82 28.28 2.30
C GLY A 241 1.57 26.96 2.42
N ASP A 242 1.47 26.26 3.56
CA ASP A 242 2.07 24.94 3.72
C ASP A 242 1.42 23.95 2.74
N THR A 243 2.24 23.11 2.12
CA THR A 243 1.76 22.06 1.22
C THR A 243 1.36 20.83 2.01
N LEU A 244 0.18 20.26 1.74
CA LEU A 244 -0.29 18.99 2.31
C LEU A 244 -0.24 17.84 1.31
N CYS A 245 0.00 18.12 0.03
CA CYS A 245 0.22 17.12 -1.01
C CYS A 245 1.16 17.69 -2.08
N LEU A 246 2.34 17.08 -2.23
CA LEU A 246 3.26 17.36 -3.33
C LEU A 246 3.05 16.35 -4.47
N PRO A 247 2.85 16.81 -5.73
CA PRO A 247 2.80 15.92 -6.88
C PRO A 247 4.15 15.22 -7.12
N ASN A 248 4.09 13.89 -7.28
CA ASN A 248 5.26 13.06 -7.57
C ASN A 248 4.98 12.17 -8.79
N HIS A 249 5.99 12.01 -9.65
CA HIS A 249 5.95 11.15 -10.86
C HIS A 249 4.72 11.41 -11.76
N VAL A 250 4.33 12.68 -11.90
CA VAL A 250 3.16 13.07 -12.70
C VAL A 250 3.33 12.62 -14.15
N GLY A 251 2.27 12.08 -14.74
CA GLY A 251 2.26 11.54 -16.10
C GLY A 251 2.35 10.01 -16.18
N TYR A 252 2.68 9.33 -15.09
CA TYR A 252 2.64 7.87 -15.00
C TYR A 252 1.31 7.40 -14.40
N SER A 253 0.82 6.23 -14.82
CA SER A 253 -0.39 5.60 -14.25
C SER A 253 -0.14 5.14 -12.81
N SER A 254 -1.14 5.25 -11.93
CA SER A 254 -1.13 4.66 -10.59
C SER A 254 -2.04 3.44 -10.46
N GLU A 255 -2.55 2.89 -11.58
CA GLU A 255 -3.47 1.75 -11.58
C GLU A 255 -2.88 0.51 -10.90
N PHE A 256 -3.73 -0.23 -10.20
CA PHE A 256 -3.42 -1.53 -9.60
C PHE A 256 -4.14 -2.63 -10.38
N GLN A 257 -3.53 -3.80 -10.51
CA GLN A 257 -4.11 -4.96 -11.21
C GLN A 257 -4.80 -5.94 -10.24
N LEU A 258 -4.56 -5.79 -8.94
CA LEU A 258 -5.16 -6.57 -7.87
C LEU A 258 -5.10 -5.75 -6.58
N CYS A 259 -6.19 -5.77 -5.81
CA CYS A 259 -6.23 -5.23 -4.45
C CYS A 259 -6.46 -6.36 -3.45
N VAL A 260 -5.62 -6.46 -2.43
CA VAL A 260 -5.75 -7.43 -1.34
C VAL A 260 -5.92 -6.69 -0.02
N ASN A 261 -7.00 -7.01 0.68
CA ASN A 261 -7.31 -6.47 1.99
C ASN A 261 -7.29 -7.57 3.06
N MET A 262 -6.33 -7.44 3.99
CA MET A 262 -6.21 -8.30 5.17
C MET A 262 -6.63 -7.52 6.42
N GLY A 263 -7.92 -7.56 6.76
CA GLY A 263 -8.45 -6.98 8.01
C GLY A 263 -8.63 -5.45 8.03
N GLY A 264 -8.60 -4.76 6.89
CA GLY A 264 -8.99 -3.36 6.76
C GLY A 264 -10.46 -3.18 6.37
N ALA A 265 -10.87 -1.92 6.16
CA ALA A 265 -12.23 -1.57 5.75
C ALA A 265 -12.25 -0.52 4.62
N LEU A 266 -13.32 -0.55 3.84
CA LEU A 266 -13.63 0.43 2.81
C LEU A 266 -14.50 1.55 3.41
N GLY A 267 -14.23 2.81 3.06
CA GLY A 267 -14.95 3.96 3.62
C GLY A 267 -16.42 4.02 3.21
N ASP A 268 -16.71 3.72 1.95
CA ASP A 268 -18.06 3.63 1.41
C ASP A 268 -18.14 2.64 0.26
N THR A 269 -19.21 1.86 0.18
CA THR A 269 -19.41 0.89 -0.92
C THR A 269 -19.68 1.56 -2.26
N SER A 270 -20.08 2.84 -2.28
CA SER A 270 -20.26 3.61 -3.52
C SER A 270 -18.95 3.91 -4.25
N TRP A 271 -17.80 3.71 -3.59
CA TRP A 271 -16.50 3.78 -4.24
C TRP A 271 -16.24 2.57 -5.14
N VAL A 272 -16.98 1.47 -4.96
CA VAL A 272 -16.75 0.26 -5.75
C VAL A 272 -17.56 0.31 -7.05
N ASP A 273 -16.87 0.19 -8.19
CA ASP A 273 -17.49 0.07 -9.50
C ASP A 273 -16.86 -1.03 -10.39
N ALA A 274 -17.28 -1.08 -11.66
CA ALA A 274 -16.87 -2.14 -12.58
C ALA A 274 -15.47 -1.95 -13.19
N SER A 275 -14.86 -0.78 -13.01
CA SER A 275 -13.53 -0.42 -13.48
C SER A 275 -12.43 -0.69 -12.45
N ASP A 276 -12.80 -0.90 -11.18
CA ASP A 276 -11.89 -1.29 -10.11
C ASP A 276 -11.17 -2.63 -10.37
N PRO A 277 -9.95 -2.80 -9.82
CA PRO A 277 -9.28 -4.08 -9.88
C PRO A 277 -10.05 -5.15 -9.09
N PRO A 278 -9.86 -6.44 -9.46
CA PRO A 278 -10.31 -7.54 -8.62
C PRO A 278 -9.84 -7.37 -7.17
N MET A 279 -10.72 -7.68 -6.22
CA MET A 279 -10.47 -7.52 -4.79
C MET A 279 -10.49 -8.88 -4.08
N ILE A 280 -9.46 -9.15 -3.29
CA ILE A 280 -9.42 -10.28 -2.36
C ILE A 280 -9.50 -9.73 -0.94
N SER A 281 -10.53 -10.12 -0.19
CA SER A 281 -10.71 -9.70 1.19
C SER A 281 -10.77 -10.89 2.11
N TYR A 282 -10.04 -10.83 3.21
CA TYR A 282 -10.16 -11.81 4.28
C TYR A 282 -9.88 -11.16 5.63
N HIS A 283 -10.51 -11.73 6.66
CA HIS A 283 -10.46 -11.27 8.03
C HIS A 283 -10.38 -12.51 8.93
N VAL A 284 -9.75 -12.39 10.10
CA VAL A 284 -9.90 -13.40 11.15
C VAL A 284 -11.35 -13.42 11.67
N PRO A 285 -11.94 -14.59 11.96
CA PRO A 285 -13.19 -14.65 12.71
C PRO A 285 -12.94 -13.99 14.08
N THR A 286 -13.68 -12.92 14.38
CA THR A 286 -13.68 -12.27 15.71
C THR A 286 -14.43 -13.11 16.73
#